data_AF-A0A5K7YUN8-F1
#
_entry.id   AF-A0A5K7YUN8-F1
#
_cell.length_a   1.000
_cell.length_b   1.000
_cell.length_c   1.000
_cell.angle_alpha   90.00
_cell.angle_beta   90.00
_cell.angle_gamma   90.00
#
_symmetry.space_group_name_H-M   'P 1'
#
loop_
_entity.id
_entity.type
_entity.pdbx_description
1 polymer ?
#
loop_
_entity_poly.entity_id
_entity_poly.type
_entity_poly.pdbx_seq_one_letter_code
_entity_poly.pdbx_strand_id
1 'polypeptide(L)'
;MNKQYPTKYPTDRFRYWTYALDETLPLYRVDVESITPDISDRFQRVIKRVIRAYAHDPYRARFIDKSQLYTINIEAVKKALNPSTPIFIVVTRNPYAMCKRVAEIYYKSRHKHGFGITTERSIRLCCQHWRNSYELALAASEKVENIKLYQFEKIILDPEKYIRSMCDFAQLNFEIDILPAPGQKRTLYGSMRSRWYPMRVNVNDNYLNELTGREIDIIYHECGKLAESLGYKKPYKNRKAVLGK
;
A
#
# COMPACT_ATOMS: atom_id res chain seq x y z
N MET A 1 -6.94 17.27 20.37
CA MET A 1 -8.27 16.72 19.99
C MET A 1 -8.25 15.21 20.18
N ASN A 2 -9.06 14.68 21.11
CA ASN A 2 -9.25 13.23 21.23
C ASN A 2 -10.05 12.76 20.02
N LYS A 3 -9.36 12.20 19.00
CA LYS A 3 -10.02 11.54 17.88
C LYS A 3 -10.74 10.30 18.42
N GLN A 4 -12.06 10.36 18.52
CA GLN A 4 -12.87 9.23 18.93
C GLN A 4 -12.93 8.24 17.77
N TYR A 5 -12.26 7.09 17.92
CA TYR A 5 -12.26 6.05 16.90
C TYR A 5 -13.63 5.35 16.86
N PRO A 6 -14.14 4.96 15.67
CA PRO A 6 -15.40 4.25 15.58
C PRO A 6 -15.30 2.92 16.34
N THR A 7 -16.17 2.73 17.33
CA THR A 7 -16.31 1.48 18.12
C THR A 7 -16.80 0.31 17.27
N LYS A 8 -17.32 0.60 16.07
CA LYS A 8 -17.77 -0.34 15.04
C LYS A 8 -16.67 -1.31 14.56
N TYR A 9 -15.39 -1.01 14.81
CA TYR A 9 -14.27 -1.70 14.17
C TYR A 9 -13.30 -2.29 15.22
N PRO A 10 -13.64 -3.43 15.83
CA PRO A 10 -13.09 -3.83 17.13
C PRO A 10 -11.71 -4.51 17.11
N THR A 11 -11.02 -4.66 15.97
CA THR A 11 -9.74 -5.41 15.94
C THR A 11 -8.58 -4.69 15.24
N ASP A 12 -7.36 -5.00 15.69
CA ASP A 12 -6.09 -4.44 15.18
C ASP A 12 -5.87 -4.79 13.70
N ARG A 13 -6.38 -5.95 13.25
CA ARG A 13 -6.35 -6.35 11.83
C ARG A 13 -7.35 -5.57 10.99
N PHE A 14 -8.45 -5.11 11.57
CA PHE A 14 -9.36 -4.20 10.90
C PHE A 14 -8.59 -2.91 10.56
N ARG A 15 -7.82 -2.35 11.51
CA ARG A 15 -7.03 -1.10 11.33
C ARG A 15 -6.05 -1.12 10.14
N TYR A 16 -5.53 -2.29 9.74
CA TYR A 16 -4.54 -2.43 8.65
C TYR A 16 -5.07 -2.02 7.26
N TRP A 17 -6.39 -2.02 7.05
CA TRP A 17 -7.02 -1.66 5.76
C TRP A 17 -8.26 -0.78 5.95
N THR A 18 -8.32 -0.06 7.08
CA THR A 18 -9.48 0.76 7.41
C THR A 18 -9.11 2.19 7.77
N TYR A 19 -7.89 2.64 7.46
CA TYR A 19 -7.50 4.04 7.66
C TYR A 19 -7.91 4.94 6.49
N ALA A 20 -8.20 4.35 5.31
CA ALA A 20 -8.60 5.06 4.11
C ALA A 20 -10.04 4.71 3.66
N LEU A 21 -10.95 4.35 4.57
CA LEU A 21 -12.38 4.22 4.20
C LEU A 21 -13.02 5.60 4.15
N ASP A 22 -14.13 5.76 3.44
CA ASP A 22 -14.82 7.07 3.37
C ASP A 22 -15.18 7.59 4.78
N GLU A 23 -15.62 6.71 5.68
CA GLU A 23 -15.97 7.02 7.07
C GLU A 23 -14.76 7.34 7.95
N THR A 24 -13.62 6.67 7.74
CA THR A 24 -12.46 6.76 8.64
C THR A 24 -11.36 7.67 8.13
N LEU A 25 -11.33 7.97 6.84
CA LEU A 25 -10.33 8.80 6.21
C LEU A 25 -10.16 10.15 6.92
N PRO A 26 -11.22 10.88 7.31
CA PRO A 26 -11.07 12.14 8.06
C PRO A 26 -10.33 11.98 9.41
N LEU A 27 -10.33 10.79 10.00
CA LEU A 27 -9.65 10.51 11.26
C LEU A 27 -8.15 10.29 11.07
N TYR A 28 -7.74 9.71 9.94
CA TYR A 28 -6.33 9.38 9.68
C TYR A 28 -5.62 10.38 8.78
N ARG A 29 -6.38 11.16 7.99
CA ARG A 29 -5.83 12.26 7.21
C ARG A 29 -5.34 13.35 8.15
N VAL A 30 -4.15 13.85 7.86
CA VAL A 30 -3.53 14.97 8.52
C VAL A 30 -3.73 16.18 7.61
N ASP A 31 -4.32 17.23 8.17
CA ASP A 31 -4.40 18.51 7.49
C ASP A 31 -2.98 19.09 7.36
N VAL A 32 -2.60 19.44 6.15
CA VAL A 32 -1.28 20.01 5.84
C VAL A 32 -1.09 21.32 6.61
N GLU A 33 -2.14 22.11 6.82
CA GLU A 33 -2.05 23.36 7.57
C GLU A 33 -1.88 23.16 9.07
N SER A 34 -2.21 21.97 9.58
CA SER A 34 -1.94 21.63 10.98
C SER A 34 -0.46 21.33 11.27
N ILE A 35 0.40 21.22 10.24
CA ILE A 35 1.84 20.96 10.41
C ILE A 35 2.57 22.24 10.79
N THR A 36 2.76 22.45 12.10
CA THR A 36 3.50 23.57 12.67
C THR A 36 5.02 23.31 12.71
N PRO A 37 5.85 24.35 12.96
CA PRO A 37 7.28 24.17 13.20
C PRO A 37 7.59 23.20 14.34
N ASP A 38 6.86 23.26 15.47
CA ASP A 38 7.08 22.32 16.60
C ASP A 38 6.80 20.86 16.19
N ILE A 39 5.72 20.60 15.46
CA ILE A 39 5.40 19.25 14.97
C ILE A 39 6.50 18.75 14.04
N SER A 40 6.95 19.60 13.12
CA SER A 40 8.04 19.29 12.19
C SER A 40 9.34 18.98 12.93
N ASP A 41 9.71 19.81 13.90
CA ASP A 41 10.90 19.61 14.73
C ASP A 41 10.82 18.33 15.56
N ARG A 42 9.67 18.03 16.15
CA ARG A 42 9.46 16.77 16.89
C ARG A 42 9.58 15.57 15.97
N PHE A 43 8.95 15.60 14.81
CA PHE A 43 8.98 14.52 13.84
C PHE A 43 10.41 14.26 13.34
N GLN A 44 11.11 15.31 12.91
CA GLN A 44 12.50 15.23 12.47
C GLN A 44 13.45 14.80 13.60
N ARG A 45 13.22 15.25 14.85
CA ARG A 45 14.02 14.81 16.01
C ARG A 45 13.93 13.31 16.23
N VAL A 46 12.76 12.70 16.06
CA VAL A 46 12.62 11.24 16.17
C VAL A 46 13.45 10.53 15.10
N ILE A 47 13.34 10.95 13.84
CA ILE A 47 14.13 10.38 12.73
C ILE A 47 15.64 10.52 13.01
N LYS A 48 16.08 11.73 13.39
CA LYS A 48 17.49 12.02 13.74
C LYS A 48 17.99 11.19 14.94
N ARG A 49 17.12 10.83 15.89
CA ARG A 49 17.47 9.94 17.00
C ARG A 49 17.66 8.51 16.53
N VAL A 50 16.77 8.01 15.65
CA VAL A 50 16.92 6.68 15.05
C VAL A 50 18.21 6.59 14.23
N ILE A 51 18.49 7.59 13.39
CA ILE A 51 19.74 7.64 12.62
C ILE A 51 20.96 7.59 13.56
N ARG A 52 21.02 8.46 14.58
CA ARG A 52 22.14 8.49 15.53
C ARG A 52 22.33 7.19 16.31
N ALA A 53 21.26 6.46 16.59
CA ALA A 53 21.31 5.23 17.37
C ALA A 53 21.73 4.01 16.53
N TYR A 54 21.37 3.96 15.24
CA TYR A 54 21.48 2.73 14.44
C TYR A 54 22.32 2.87 13.16
N ALA A 55 22.64 4.09 12.72
CA ALA A 55 23.48 4.26 11.53
C ALA A 55 24.96 4.02 11.87
N HIS A 56 25.65 3.29 10.98
CA HIS A 56 27.11 3.21 11.02
C HIS A 56 27.77 4.58 10.80
N ASP A 57 27.23 5.37 9.86
CA ASP A 57 27.62 6.77 9.61
C ASP A 57 26.37 7.66 9.61
N PRO A 58 26.10 8.39 10.71
CA PRO A 58 24.94 9.28 10.82
C PRO A 58 24.89 10.43 9.79
N TYR A 59 26.03 10.82 9.20
CA TYR A 59 26.09 11.93 8.25
C TYR A 59 25.82 11.49 6.82
N ARG A 60 25.98 10.19 6.52
CA ARG A 60 25.72 9.60 5.19
C ARG A 60 24.49 8.70 5.16
N ALA A 61 23.90 8.41 6.32
CA ALA A 61 22.76 7.52 6.41
C ALA A 61 21.50 8.08 5.75
N ARG A 62 20.75 7.19 5.10
CA ARG A 62 19.41 7.46 4.59
C ARG A 62 18.38 6.76 5.45
N PHE A 63 17.32 7.49 5.81
CA PHE A 63 16.21 6.94 6.57
C PHE A 63 15.13 6.43 5.61
N ILE A 64 14.70 5.19 5.81
CA ILE A 64 13.64 4.56 5.02
C ILE A 64 12.51 4.17 5.98
N ASP A 65 11.29 4.56 5.63
CA ASP A 65 10.09 4.16 6.33
C ASP A 65 9.08 3.55 5.35
N LYS A 66 8.36 2.52 5.80
CA LYS A 66 7.33 1.85 5.01
C LYS A 66 5.99 1.82 5.74
N SER A 67 5.52 2.99 6.16
CA SER A 67 4.22 3.18 6.77
C SER A 67 3.14 3.39 5.71
N GLN A 68 2.10 2.56 5.75
CA GLN A 68 1.00 2.66 4.78
C GLN A 68 0.20 3.95 4.91
N LEU A 69 0.11 4.51 6.13
CA LEU A 69 -0.53 5.79 6.42
C LEU A 69 0.09 6.97 5.66
N TYR A 70 1.34 6.88 5.23
CA TYR A 70 1.95 7.94 4.43
C TYR A 70 1.33 8.06 3.05
N THR A 71 0.75 6.99 2.51
CA THR A 71 0.05 7.01 1.21
C THR A 71 -1.08 8.05 1.17
N ILE A 72 -1.79 8.26 2.29
CA ILE A 72 -2.87 9.25 2.40
C ILE A 72 -2.43 10.60 2.98
N ASN A 73 -1.15 10.73 3.34
CA ASN A 73 -0.58 11.88 4.06
C ASN A 73 0.72 12.40 3.45
N ILE A 74 0.98 12.14 2.16
CA ILE A 74 2.24 12.50 1.47
C ILE A 74 2.56 13.99 1.63
N GLU A 75 1.58 14.86 1.36
CA GLU A 75 1.74 16.33 1.49
C GLU A 75 2.11 16.74 2.92
N ALA A 76 1.44 16.18 3.93
CA ALA A 76 1.72 16.47 5.33
C ALA A 76 3.11 15.98 5.77
N VAL A 77 3.51 14.79 5.32
CA VAL A 77 4.86 14.24 5.57
C VAL A 77 5.93 15.11 4.89
N LYS A 78 5.70 15.55 3.66
CA LYS A 78 6.61 16.47 2.96
C LYS A 78 6.78 17.78 3.73
N LYS A 79 5.69 18.39 4.20
CA LYS A 79 5.73 19.62 5.00
C LYS A 79 6.47 19.41 6.31
N ALA A 80 6.22 18.30 7.01
CA ALA A 80 6.88 17.98 8.29
C ALA A 80 8.39 17.75 8.16
N LEU A 81 8.85 17.32 6.98
CA LEU A 81 10.27 17.04 6.70
C LEU A 81 11.03 18.24 6.12
N ASN A 82 10.35 19.35 5.80
CA ASN A 82 11.00 20.57 5.32
C ASN A 82 12.08 21.06 6.31
N PRO A 83 13.31 21.44 5.87
CA PRO A 83 13.78 21.66 4.50
C PRO A 83 14.29 20.43 3.74
N SER A 84 14.16 19.22 4.29
CA SER A 84 14.60 18.00 3.61
C SER A 84 13.78 17.71 2.34
N THR A 85 14.39 16.95 1.43
CA THR A 85 13.78 16.49 0.17
C THR A 85 13.47 14.98 0.25
N PRO A 86 12.39 14.58 0.95
CA PRO A 86 12.00 13.17 1.00
C PRO A 86 11.61 12.66 -0.38
N ILE A 87 11.88 11.39 -0.62
CA ILE A 87 11.52 10.67 -1.85
C ILE A 87 10.40 9.70 -1.52
N PHE A 88 9.32 9.74 -2.30
CA PHE A 88 8.14 8.89 -2.10
C PHE A 88 8.05 7.85 -3.22
N ILE A 89 8.17 6.58 -2.84
CA ILE A 89 7.93 5.45 -3.75
C ILE A 89 6.57 4.85 -3.39
N VAL A 90 5.59 5.03 -4.27
CA VAL A 90 4.23 4.50 -4.09
C VAL A 90 4.09 3.24 -4.93
N VAL A 91 3.83 2.11 -4.30
CA VAL A 91 3.59 0.85 -5.01
C VAL A 91 2.10 0.57 -5.06
N THR A 92 1.54 0.57 -6.27
CA THR A 92 0.17 0.16 -6.53
C THR A 92 0.10 -1.35 -6.77
N ARG A 93 -1.08 -1.96 -6.59
CA ARG A 93 -1.30 -3.37 -6.88
C ARG A 93 -2.72 -3.57 -7.39
N ASN A 94 -2.93 -4.55 -8.26
CA ASN A 94 -4.21 -4.80 -8.93
C ASN A 94 -5.39 -4.85 -7.93
N PRO A 95 -6.41 -3.96 -8.08
CA PRO A 95 -7.53 -3.87 -7.14
C PRO A 95 -8.38 -5.15 -7.12
N TYR A 96 -8.53 -5.82 -8.26
CA TYR A 96 -9.31 -7.04 -8.36
C TYR A 96 -8.73 -8.16 -7.48
N ALA A 97 -7.40 -8.31 -7.51
CA ALA A 97 -6.72 -9.27 -6.65
C ALA A 97 -6.69 -8.81 -5.19
N MET A 98 -6.39 -7.54 -4.93
CA MET A 98 -6.18 -7.02 -3.58
C MET A 98 -7.47 -6.93 -2.77
N CYS A 99 -8.56 -6.42 -3.35
CA CYS A 99 -9.83 -6.31 -2.64
C CYS A 99 -10.36 -7.69 -2.28
N LYS A 100 -10.29 -8.67 -3.19
CA LYS A 100 -10.65 -10.08 -2.92
C LYS A 100 -9.82 -10.68 -1.80
N ARG A 101 -8.49 -10.57 -1.90
CA ARG A 101 -7.55 -11.09 -0.90
C ARG A 101 -7.83 -10.56 0.50
N VAL A 102 -8.00 -9.24 0.63
CA VAL A 102 -8.20 -8.60 1.94
C VAL A 102 -9.59 -8.89 2.47
N ALA A 103 -10.61 -8.84 1.63
CA ALA A 103 -11.98 -9.20 2.01
C ALA A 103 -12.07 -10.64 2.53
N GLU A 104 -11.35 -11.59 1.94
CA GLU A 104 -11.30 -12.96 2.45
C GLU A 104 -10.64 -13.08 3.82
N ILE A 105 -9.63 -12.27 4.12
CA ILE A 105 -9.00 -12.27 5.45
C ILE A 105 -10.01 -11.80 6.50
N TYR A 106 -10.77 -10.75 6.18
CA TYR A 106 -11.86 -10.27 7.04
C TYR A 106 -12.97 -11.30 7.18
N TYR A 107 -13.38 -11.93 6.07
CA TYR A 107 -14.46 -12.90 6.02
C TYR A 107 -14.13 -14.22 6.72
N LYS A 108 -12.94 -14.82 6.48
CA LYS A 108 -12.49 -16.07 7.12
C LYS A 108 -12.32 -15.94 8.64
N SER A 109 -12.32 -14.72 9.16
CA SER A 109 -12.19 -14.43 10.59
C SER A 109 -13.48 -13.89 11.22
N ARG A 110 -14.65 -14.08 10.56
CA ARG A 110 -15.97 -13.55 10.99
C ARG A 110 -16.28 -13.77 12.48
N HIS A 111 -15.95 -14.95 13.02
CA HIS A 111 -16.16 -15.28 14.43
C HIS A 111 -15.15 -14.62 15.39
N LYS A 112 -13.93 -14.31 14.92
CA LYS A 112 -12.90 -13.65 15.74
C LYS A 112 -13.08 -12.13 15.82
N HIS A 113 -13.82 -11.55 14.88
CA HIS A 113 -13.99 -10.09 14.78
C HIS A 113 -15.32 -9.57 15.30
N GLY A 114 -16.19 -10.45 15.82
CA GLY A 114 -17.48 -10.07 16.42
C GLY A 114 -18.43 -9.32 15.47
N PHE A 115 -18.15 -9.31 14.17
CA PHE A 115 -18.81 -8.44 13.20
C PHE A 115 -19.46 -9.25 12.09
N GLY A 116 -20.77 -9.11 11.94
CA GLY A 116 -21.56 -9.71 10.87
C GLY A 116 -21.42 -8.96 9.53
N ILE A 117 -20.21 -8.85 8.97
CA ILE A 117 -20.01 -8.27 7.63
C ILE A 117 -20.26 -9.35 6.57
N THR A 118 -21.03 -9.02 5.53
CA THR A 118 -21.17 -9.86 4.34
C THR A 118 -19.92 -9.77 3.45
N THR A 119 -19.70 -10.77 2.59
CA THR A 119 -18.60 -10.76 1.62
C THR A 119 -18.63 -9.50 0.75
N GLU A 120 -19.81 -9.13 0.22
CA GLU A 120 -19.98 -7.91 -0.56
C GLU A 120 -19.58 -6.66 0.23
N ARG A 121 -20.02 -6.54 1.49
CA ARG A 121 -19.64 -5.39 2.30
C ARG A 121 -18.13 -5.36 2.56
N SER A 122 -17.48 -6.51 2.76
CA SER A 122 -16.02 -6.58 2.89
C SER A 122 -15.31 -6.07 1.63
N ILE A 123 -15.76 -6.52 0.45
CA ILE A 123 -15.20 -6.10 -0.83
C ILE A 123 -15.34 -4.59 -1.00
N ARG A 124 -16.54 -4.03 -0.76
CA ARG A 124 -16.78 -2.57 -0.85
C ARG A 124 -15.86 -1.76 0.06
N LEU A 125 -15.68 -2.20 1.31
CA LEU A 125 -14.74 -1.54 2.22
C LEU A 125 -13.29 -1.59 1.70
N CYS A 126 -12.87 -2.74 1.17
CA CYS A 126 -11.54 -2.85 0.56
C CYS A 126 -11.40 -1.95 -0.68
N CYS A 127 -12.46 -1.82 -1.48
CA CYS A 127 -12.49 -0.91 -2.63
C CYS A 127 -12.36 0.55 -2.21
N GLN A 128 -13.11 1.00 -1.20
CA GLN A 128 -12.98 2.37 -0.65
C GLN A 128 -11.55 2.65 -0.21
N HIS A 129 -10.96 1.71 0.54
CA HIS A 129 -9.59 1.83 1.00
C HIS A 129 -8.60 1.94 -0.16
N TRP A 130 -8.69 1.03 -1.14
CA TRP A 130 -7.82 1.02 -2.31
C TRP A 130 -7.95 2.33 -3.10
N ARG A 131 -9.20 2.73 -3.41
CA ARG A 131 -9.52 3.96 -4.15
C ARG A 131 -8.96 5.19 -3.46
N ASN A 132 -9.34 5.44 -2.22
CA ASN A 132 -8.95 6.64 -1.48
C ASN A 132 -7.42 6.72 -1.30
N SER A 133 -6.76 5.58 -1.08
CA SER A 133 -5.29 5.56 -0.95
C SER A 133 -4.62 6.07 -2.22
N TYR A 134 -5.00 5.56 -3.40
CA TYR A 134 -4.32 5.92 -4.64
C TYR A 134 -4.84 7.21 -5.28
N GLU A 135 -6.10 7.60 -5.06
CA GLU A 135 -6.59 8.94 -5.44
C GLU A 135 -5.79 10.03 -4.71
N LEU A 136 -5.57 9.87 -3.41
CA LEU A 136 -4.78 10.82 -2.62
C LEU A 136 -3.30 10.81 -3.00
N ALA A 137 -2.72 9.64 -3.26
CA ALA A 137 -1.33 9.55 -3.71
C ALA A 137 -1.12 10.19 -5.09
N LEU A 138 -2.08 10.02 -6.01
CA LEU A 138 -2.04 10.68 -7.32
C LEU A 138 -2.24 12.20 -7.20
N ALA A 139 -3.21 12.66 -6.41
CA ALA A 139 -3.40 14.09 -6.18
C ALA A 139 -2.16 14.74 -5.55
N ALA A 140 -1.49 14.03 -4.63
CA ALA A 140 -0.22 14.49 -4.06
C ALA A 140 0.90 14.55 -5.12
N SER A 141 0.87 13.69 -6.15
CA SER A 141 1.87 13.70 -7.22
C SER A 141 1.84 14.93 -8.13
N GLU A 142 0.74 15.67 -8.11
CA GLU A 142 0.61 16.95 -8.83
C GLU A 142 1.23 18.11 -8.05
N LYS A 143 1.49 17.95 -6.75
CA LYS A 143 1.92 19.04 -5.84
C LYS A 143 3.26 18.80 -5.15
N VAL A 144 3.65 17.54 -5.01
CA VAL A 144 4.86 17.13 -4.29
C VAL A 144 5.85 16.59 -5.29
N GLU A 145 7.02 17.21 -5.32
CA GLU A 145 8.17 16.72 -6.09
C GLU A 145 8.70 15.41 -5.50
N ASN A 146 9.43 14.63 -6.31
CA ASN A 146 10.07 13.38 -5.88
C ASN A 146 9.11 12.28 -5.40
N ILE A 147 7.95 12.16 -6.06
CA ILE A 147 7.07 11.00 -5.95
C ILE A 147 7.03 10.19 -7.25
N LYS A 148 7.09 8.85 -7.13
CA LYS A 148 6.96 7.96 -8.28
C LYS A 148 6.13 6.73 -7.95
N LEU A 149 5.21 6.41 -8.86
CA LEU A 149 4.32 5.27 -8.74
C LEU A 149 4.88 4.07 -9.51
N TYR A 150 4.81 2.88 -8.92
CA TYR A 150 5.20 1.61 -9.53
C TYR A 150 4.09 0.59 -9.36
N GLN A 151 3.83 -0.23 -10.39
CA GLN A 151 2.91 -1.36 -10.26
C GLN A 151 3.67 -2.55 -9.69
N PHE A 152 3.11 -3.16 -8.64
CA PHE A 152 3.66 -4.35 -8.02
C PHE A 152 3.86 -5.49 -9.02
N GLU A 153 2.90 -5.71 -9.91
CA GLU A 153 2.91 -6.76 -10.94
C GLU A 153 4.08 -6.57 -11.90
N LYS A 154 4.42 -5.33 -12.22
CA LYS A 154 5.57 -4.99 -13.06
C LYS A 154 6.89 -5.26 -12.34
N ILE A 155 6.98 -4.88 -11.06
CA ILE A 155 8.18 -5.13 -10.22
C ILE A 155 8.48 -6.63 -10.13
N ILE A 156 7.47 -7.47 -9.88
CA ILE A 156 7.72 -8.91 -9.76
C ILE A 156 7.99 -9.60 -11.11
N LEU A 157 7.54 -9.01 -12.22
CA LEU A 157 7.79 -9.56 -13.56
C LEU A 157 9.23 -9.30 -14.01
N ASP A 158 9.76 -8.12 -13.70
CA ASP A 158 11.10 -7.68 -14.12
C ASP A 158 11.79 -6.90 -12.97
N PRO A 159 12.17 -7.60 -11.88
CA PRO A 159 12.63 -6.95 -10.65
C PRO A 159 13.88 -6.11 -10.88
N GLU A 160 14.81 -6.58 -11.71
CA GLU A 160 16.04 -5.83 -11.98
C GLU A 160 15.74 -4.47 -12.60
N LYS A 161 14.95 -4.43 -13.68
CA LYS A 161 14.59 -3.18 -14.36
C LYS A 161 13.92 -2.18 -13.40
N TYR A 162 12.94 -2.64 -12.62
CA TYR A 162 12.19 -1.73 -11.76
C TYR A 162 12.96 -1.32 -10.51
N ILE A 163 13.78 -2.21 -9.93
CA ILE A 163 14.64 -1.84 -8.79
C ILE A 163 15.76 -0.89 -9.23
N ARG A 164 16.37 -1.08 -10.42
CA ARG A 164 17.29 -0.09 -11.01
C ARG A 164 16.62 1.29 -11.16
N SER A 165 15.43 1.34 -11.77
CA SER A 165 14.65 2.59 -11.89
C SER A 165 14.32 3.22 -10.52
N MET A 166 14.10 2.42 -9.47
CA MET A 166 13.88 2.93 -8.11
C MET A 166 15.16 3.48 -7.50
N CYS A 167 16.29 2.80 -7.66
CA CYS A 167 17.60 3.27 -7.24
C CYS A 167 17.95 4.59 -7.92
N ASP A 168 17.80 4.68 -9.25
CA ASP A 168 18.07 5.90 -10.01
C ASP A 168 17.21 7.07 -9.52
N PHE A 169 15.90 6.83 -9.37
CA PHE A 169 14.96 7.83 -8.84
C PHE A 169 15.29 8.25 -7.41
N ALA A 170 15.72 7.29 -6.58
CA ALA A 170 16.13 7.54 -5.22
C ALA A 170 17.55 8.12 -5.13
N GLN A 171 18.30 8.26 -6.23
CA GLN A 171 19.72 8.61 -6.23
C GLN A 171 20.55 7.67 -5.34
N LEU A 172 20.34 6.38 -5.53
CA LEU A 172 21.08 5.28 -4.88
C LEU A 172 21.84 4.49 -5.93
N ASN A 173 23.01 3.97 -5.56
CA ASN A 173 23.71 3.01 -6.40
C ASN A 173 22.91 1.69 -6.41
N PHE A 174 22.72 1.14 -7.61
CA PHE A 174 22.16 -0.21 -7.73
C PHE A 174 23.25 -1.24 -7.42
N GLU A 175 22.93 -2.16 -6.52
CA GLU A 175 23.72 -3.36 -6.24
C GLU A 175 22.88 -4.60 -6.55
N ILE A 176 23.47 -5.58 -7.23
CA ILE A 176 22.75 -6.78 -7.68
C ILE A 176 22.21 -7.60 -6.49
N ASP A 177 22.88 -7.54 -5.35
CA ASP A 177 22.53 -8.26 -4.11
C ASP A 177 21.23 -7.75 -3.46
N ILE A 178 20.69 -6.62 -3.93
CA ILE A 178 19.36 -6.13 -3.54
C ILE A 178 18.26 -7.05 -4.12
N LEU A 179 18.54 -7.80 -5.19
CA LEU A 179 17.56 -8.68 -5.83
C LEU A 179 17.50 -10.07 -5.19
N PRO A 180 16.36 -10.78 -5.27
CA PRO A 180 16.31 -12.18 -4.85
C PRO A 180 17.20 -13.08 -5.70
N ALA A 181 18.08 -13.85 -5.05
CA ALA A 181 18.99 -14.77 -5.72
C ALA A 181 18.77 -16.26 -5.32
N PRO A 182 19.17 -17.23 -6.17
CA PRO A 182 19.12 -18.65 -5.85
C PRO A 182 19.74 -18.97 -4.48
N GLY A 183 19.08 -19.85 -3.72
CA GLY A 183 19.53 -20.25 -2.38
C GLY A 183 19.21 -19.26 -1.26
N GLN A 184 18.86 -18.01 -1.58
CA GLN A 184 18.46 -17.03 -0.57
C GLN A 184 16.98 -17.22 -0.21
N LYS A 185 16.69 -17.70 1.01
CA LYS A 185 15.29 -17.82 1.49
C LYS A 185 14.73 -16.51 2.06
N ARG A 186 15.57 -15.52 2.35
CA ARG A 186 15.16 -14.23 2.93
C ARG A 186 16.13 -13.11 2.54
N THR A 187 15.69 -11.86 2.68
CA THR A 187 16.60 -10.71 2.69
C THR A 187 17.37 -10.62 4.00
N LEU A 188 18.45 -9.82 4.01
CA LEU A 188 19.14 -9.41 5.23
C LEU A 188 18.20 -8.72 6.24
N TYR A 189 17.19 -8.00 5.73
CA TYR A 189 16.30 -7.15 6.52
C TYR A 189 14.89 -7.73 6.73
N GLY A 190 14.66 -8.98 6.33
CA GLY A 190 13.33 -9.58 6.23
C GLY A 190 13.24 -10.94 6.93
N SER A 191 12.22 -11.13 7.74
CA SER A 191 11.95 -12.40 8.42
C SER A 191 11.13 -13.39 7.58
N MET A 192 10.51 -12.93 6.49
CA MET A 192 9.61 -13.74 5.66
C MET A 192 10.36 -14.68 4.71
N ARG A 193 10.50 -15.94 5.12
CA ARG A 193 11.28 -16.97 4.40
C ARG A 193 10.65 -17.48 3.09
N SER A 194 9.35 -17.28 2.87
CA SER A 194 8.61 -17.92 1.77
C SER A 194 8.37 -17.00 0.56
N ARG A 195 8.91 -15.78 0.59
CA ARG A 195 8.60 -14.72 -0.39
C ARG A 195 9.81 -14.16 -1.13
N TRP A 196 11.02 -14.59 -0.79
CA TRP A 196 12.25 -14.07 -1.37
C TRP A 196 12.59 -14.78 -2.68
N TYR A 197 13.02 -16.04 -2.61
CA TYR A 197 13.35 -16.84 -3.80
C TYR A 197 12.72 -18.26 -3.74
N PRO A 198 12.25 -18.82 -4.87
CA PRO A 198 12.03 -18.16 -6.15
C PRO A 198 10.90 -17.14 -6.04
N MET A 199 11.04 -16.00 -6.70
CA MET A 199 10.00 -14.99 -6.72
C MET A 199 8.80 -15.50 -7.53
N ARG A 200 7.61 -15.38 -6.96
CA ARG A 200 6.37 -15.85 -7.60
C ARG A 200 5.76 -14.69 -8.39
N VAL A 201 5.61 -14.86 -9.70
CA VAL A 201 5.01 -13.85 -10.60
C VAL A 201 3.47 -13.91 -10.60
N ASN A 202 2.90 -15.07 -10.28
CA ASN A 202 1.47 -15.36 -10.31
C ASN A 202 0.76 -15.19 -8.95
N VAL A 203 1.27 -14.33 -8.07
CA VAL A 203 0.75 -14.14 -6.70
C VAL A 203 -0.66 -13.55 -6.62
N ASN A 204 -1.20 -13.10 -7.75
CA ASN A 204 -2.56 -12.58 -7.86
C ASN A 204 -3.55 -13.62 -8.42
N ASP A 205 -3.08 -14.65 -9.11
CA ASP A 205 -3.90 -15.52 -9.96
C ASP A 205 -4.99 -16.23 -9.17
N ASN A 206 -4.68 -16.76 -7.99
CA ASN A 206 -5.68 -17.42 -7.12
C ASN A 206 -6.87 -16.50 -6.87
N TYR A 207 -6.61 -15.24 -6.50
CA TYR A 207 -7.66 -14.27 -6.22
C TYR A 207 -8.43 -13.87 -7.47
N LEU A 208 -7.73 -13.69 -8.59
CA LEU A 208 -8.35 -13.34 -9.87
C LEU A 208 -9.27 -14.45 -10.40
N ASN A 209 -8.85 -15.71 -10.25
CA ASN A 209 -9.61 -16.88 -10.67
C ASN A 209 -10.86 -17.09 -9.81
N GLU A 210 -10.77 -16.81 -8.50
CA GLU A 210 -11.86 -17.00 -7.53
C GLU A 210 -12.90 -15.85 -7.53
N LEU A 211 -12.60 -14.70 -8.13
CA LEU A 211 -13.52 -13.55 -8.19
C LEU A 211 -14.86 -13.88 -8.87
N THR A 212 -15.98 -13.75 -8.19
CA THR A 212 -17.30 -13.87 -8.83
C THR A 212 -17.60 -12.69 -9.76
N GLY A 213 -18.54 -12.86 -10.71
CA GLY A 213 -18.97 -11.75 -11.57
C GLY A 213 -19.50 -10.55 -10.78
N ARG A 214 -20.25 -10.80 -9.70
CA ARG A 214 -20.74 -9.76 -8.79
C ARG A 214 -19.60 -9.02 -8.09
N GLU A 215 -18.57 -9.72 -7.62
CA GLU A 215 -17.38 -9.09 -7.02
C GLU A 215 -16.62 -8.24 -8.04
N ILE A 216 -16.46 -8.72 -9.28
CA ILE A 216 -15.85 -7.94 -10.37
C ILE A 216 -16.64 -6.65 -10.63
N ASP A 217 -17.96 -6.72 -10.68
CA ASP A 217 -18.80 -5.55 -10.94
C ASP A 217 -18.76 -4.54 -9.79
N ILE A 218 -18.72 -5.01 -8.54
CA ILE A 218 -18.52 -4.13 -7.37
C ILE A 218 -17.16 -3.43 -7.46
N ILE A 219 -16.08 -4.18 -7.71
CA ILE A 219 -14.72 -3.61 -7.78
C ILE A 219 -14.61 -2.63 -8.95
N TYR A 220 -15.22 -2.95 -10.10
CA TYR A 220 -15.24 -2.06 -11.25
C TYR A 220 -16.03 -0.78 -10.99
N HIS A 221 -17.19 -0.88 -10.35
CA HIS A 221 -18.00 0.28 -9.99
C HIS A 221 -17.24 1.24 -9.06
N GLU A 222 -16.57 0.69 -8.04
CA GLU A 222 -15.87 1.50 -7.04
C GLU A 222 -14.49 1.98 -7.53
N CYS A 223 -13.72 1.13 -8.23
CA CYS A 223 -12.31 1.39 -8.52
C CYS A 223 -11.99 1.52 -10.01
N GLY A 224 -12.91 1.21 -10.92
CA GLY A 224 -12.64 0.97 -12.34
C GLY A 224 -11.89 2.11 -13.03
N LYS A 225 -12.39 3.35 -12.92
CA LYS A 225 -11.75 4.53 -13.53
C LYS A 225 -10.30 4.71 -13.07
N LEU A 226 -10.05 4.60 -11.77
CA LEU A 226 -8.70 4.73 -11.20
C LEU A 226 -7.82 3.52 -11.52
N ALA A 227 -8.41 2.32 -11.56
CA ALA A 227 -7.72 1.10 -11.94
C ALA A 227 -7.18 1.22 -13.36
N GLU A 228 -8.00 1.69 -14.30
CA GLU A 228 -7.65 1.87 -15.70
C GLU A 228 -6.56 2.94 -15.87
N SER A 229 -6.67 4.09 -15.19
CA SER A 229 -5.62 5.13 -15.25
C SER A 229 -4.28 4.63 -14.69
N LEU A 230 -4.31 3.71 -13.73
CA LEU A 230 -3.13 3.03 -13.20
C LEU A 230 -2.71 1.81 -14.02
N GLY A 231 -3.35 1.52 -15.15
CA GLY A 231 -2.98 0.45 -16.09
C GLY A 231 -3.53 -0.95 -15.76
N TYR A 232 -4.52 -1.06 -14.89
CA TYR A 232 -5.21 -2.31 -14.57
C TYR A 232 -6.47 -2.49 -15.41
N LYS A 233 -6.66 -3.69 -15.97
CA LYS A 233 -7.84 -4.03 -16.78
C LYS A 233 -8.89 -4.78 -15.97
N LYS A 234 -10.17 -4.55 -16.28
CA LYS A 234 -11.29 -5.35 -15.74
C LYS A 234 -11.12 -6.83 -16.15
N PRO A 235 -11.13 -7.78 -15.20
CA PRO A 235 -11.10 -9.20 -15.53
C PRO A 235 -12.34 -9.62 -16.30
N TYR A 236 -12.17 -10.51 -17.26
CA TYR A 236 -13.28 -11.14 -17.97
C TYR A 236 -13.59 -12.50 -17.35
N LYS A 237 -14.84 -12.74 -16.94
CA LYS A 237 -15.33 -14.08 -16.61
C LYS A 237 -16.30 -14.56 -17.67
N ASN A 238 -15.94 -15.66 -18.33
CA ASN A 238 -16.84 -16.40 -19.22
C ASN A 238 -18.08 -16.86 -18.42
N ARG A 239 -19.26 -16.30 -18.72
CA ARG A 239 -20.53 -16.72 -18.10
C ARG A 239 -20.96 -18.15 -18.45
N LYS A 240 -20.26 -18.84 -19.37
CA LYS A 240 -20.67 -20.16 -19.90
C LYS A 240 -20.41 -21.38 -19.00
N ALA A 241 -19.78 -21.23 -17.83
CA ALA A 241 -19.47 -22.38 -16.96
C ALA A 241 -20.56 -22.73 -15.91
N VAL A 242 -21.71 -22.04 -15.89
CA VAL A 242 -22.75 -22.21 -14.85
C VAL A 242 -24.03 -22.91 -15.36
N LEU A 243 -24.08 -23.34 -16.63
CA LEU A 243 -25.23 -24.08 -17.20
C LEU A 243 -24.84 -25.48 -17.67
N GLY A 244 -23.92 -26.14 -16.96
CA GLY A 244 -23.45 -27.47 -17.32
C GLY A 244 -23.18 -28.34 -16.11
N LYS A 245 -24.19 -28.54 -15.25
CA LYS A 245 -24.45 -29.76 -14.49
C LYS A 245 -25.92 -29.82 -14.14
#